data_AF-A0A258JQG7-F1
#
_entry.id   AF-A0A258JQG7-F1
#
_cell.length_a   1.000
_cell.length_b   1.000
_cell.length_c   1.000
_cell.angle_alpha   90.00
_cell.angle_beta   90.00
_cell.angle_gamma   90.00
#
_symmetry.space_group_name_H-M   'P 1'
#
loop_
_entity.id
_entity.type
_entity.pdbx_description
1 polymer ?
#
loop_
_entity_poly.entity_id
_entity_poly.type
_entity_poly.pdbx_seq_one_letter_code
_entity_poly.pdbx_strand_id
1 'polypeptide(L)'
;MSGMRGPFAAMIGLSEALLKVEKAAVAGFMMLLTALILLNVARLDFCVTLLTERLSPGLAQAAQVAATLLLVVFGLALAAMCWVWMDPVGIAAAGFDAREFAGQSFNFLYTEQTQTLRWPTWVVSLVLPLFSVSMIIHGLANLAEDLKLVPAPTRVGLASAEGVS
;
A
#
# COMPACT_ATOMS: atom_id res chain seq x y z
N MET A 1 27.10 -46.42 -4.05
CA MET A 1 25.99 -45.55 -3.58
C MET A 1 26.28 -44.05 -3.88
N SER A 2 26.59 -43.68 -5.14
CA SER A 2 27.04 -42.30 -5.49
C SER A 2 26.05 -41.50 -6.37
N GLY A 3 25.02 -42.14 -6.95
CA GLY A 3 24.16 -41.50 -7.95
C GLY A 3 22.96 -40.69 -7.43
N MET A 4 22.68 -40.71 -6.14
CA MET A 4 21.43 -40.15 -5.57
C MET A 4 21.59 -38.76 -4.94
N ARG A 5 22.79 -38.15 -5.01
CA ARG A 5 23.07 -36.82 -4.44
C ARG A 5 22.82 -35.66 -5.41
N GLY A 6 22.90 -35.92 -6.72
CA GLY A 6 22.73 -34.91 -7.77
C GLY A 6 21.33 -34.23 -7.82
N PRO A 7 20.21 -34.98 -7.83
CA PRO A 7 18.89 -34.38 -8.00
C PRO A 7 18.45 -33.56 -6.79
N PHE A 8 18.77 -34.00 -5.56
CA PHE A 8 18.45 -33.25 -4.34
C PHE A 8 19.32 -31.99 -4.19
N ALA A 9 20.60 -32.06 -4.56
CA ALA A 9 21.47 -30.87 -4.54
C ALA A 9 21.03 -29.82 -5.58
N ALA A 10 20.61 -30.25 -6.77
CA ALA A 10 20.05 -29.36 -7.79
C ALA A 10 18.74 -28.71 -7.33
N MET A 11 17.86 -29.48 -6.68
CA MET A 11 16.59 -28.99 -6.12
C MET A 11 16.83 -27.96 -5.00
N ILE A 12 17.79 -28.21 -4.11
CA ILE A 12 18.16 -27.27 -3.04
C ILE A 12 18.75 -25.99 -3.64
N GLY A 13 19.65 -26.09 -4.62
CA GLY A 13 20.23 -24.92 -5.28
C GLY A 13 19.18 -24.06 -6.01
N LEU A 14 18.19 -24.71 -6.64
CA LEU A 14 17.06 -24.01 -7.27
C LEU A 14 16.19 -23.29 -6.24
N SER A 15 15.88 -23.95 -5.12
CA SER A 15 15.13 -23.37 -4.01
C SER A 15 15.84 -22.16 -3.41
N GLU A 16 17.15 -22.25 -3.16
CA GLU A 16 17.95 -21.13 -2.65
C GLU A 16 18.01 -19.94 -3.61
N ALA A 17 18.09 -20.21 -4.93
CA ALA A 17 18.05 -19.16 -5.94
C ALA A 17 16.68 -18.45 -5.97
N LEU A 18 15.59 -19.23 -5.91
CA LEU A 18 14.24 -18.69 -5.85
C LEU A 18 14.03 -17.85 -4.58
N LEU A 19 14.46 -18.35 -3.42
CA LEU A 19 14.40 -17.65 -2.14
C LEU A 19 15.18 -16.31 -2.16
N LYS A 20 16.33 -16.25 -2.84
CA LYS A 20 17.09 -14.99 -2.99
C LYS A 20 16.31 -13.98 -3.84
N VAL A 21 15.69 -14.44 -4.92
CA VAL A 21 14.84 -13.60 -5.78
C VAL A 21 13.61 -13.12 -5.02
N GLU A 22 12.92 -14.01 -4.30
CA GLU A 22 11.75 -13.66 -3.47
C GLU A 22 12.11 -12.62 -2.41
N LYS A 23 13.21 -12.83 -1.67
CA LYS A 23 13.68 -11.87 -0.66
C LYS A 23 14.02 -10.51 -1.28
N ALA A 24 14.67 -10.49 -2.44
CA ALA A 24 14.99 -9.26 -3.15
C ALA A 24 13.73 -8.55 -3.65
N ALA A 25 12.76 -9.30 -4.17
CA ALA A 25 11.48 -8.77 -4.62
C ALA A 25 10.67 -8.18 -3.46
N VAL A 26 10.60 -8.87 -2.32
CA VAL A 26 9.92 -8.38 -1.11
C VAL A 26 10.62 -7.15 -0.55
N ALA A 27 11.95 -7.15 -0.45
CA ALA A 27 12.71 -5.99 0.01
C ALA A 27 12.53 -4.78 -0.91
N GLY A 28 12.58 -5.01 -2.23
CA GLY A 28 12.33 -3.98 -3.24
C GLY A 28 10.91 -3.44 -3.16
N PHE A 29 9.92 -4.30 -3.02
CA PHE A 29 8.53 -3.92 -2.83
C PHE A 29 8.32 -3.13 -1.54
N MET A 30 8.88 -3.58 -0.41
CA MET A 30 8.82 -2.86 0.86
C MET A 30 9.50 -1.50 0.79
N MET A 31 10.67 -1.39 0.16
CA MET A 31 11.32 -0.08 -0.07
C MET A 31 10.47 0.83 -0.95
N LEU A 32 9.89 0.28 -2.02
CA LEU A 32 9.01 1.03 -2.92
C LEU A 32 7.78 1.55 -2.18
N LEU A 33 7.08 0.70 -1.43
CA LEU A 33 5.93 1.12 -0.63
C LEU A 33 6.32 2.16 0.42
N THR A 34 7.44 1.96 1.11
CA THR A 34 7.95 2.92 2.10
C THR A 34 8.25 4.26 1.43
N ALA A 35 8.91 4.26 0.28
CA ALA A 35 9.19 5.47 -0.48
C ALA A 35 7.89 6.16 -0.92
N LEU A 36 6.93 5.41 -1.45
CA LEU A 36 5.62 5.94 -1.89
C LEU A 36 4.82 6.52 -0.72
N ILE A 37 4.82 5.87 0.45
CA ILE A 37 4.18 6.37 1.68
C ILE A 37 4.90 7.63 2.17
N LEU A 38 6.23 7.64 2.19
CA LEU A 38 7.02 8.81 2.58
C LEU A 38 6.81 9.98 1.62
N LEU A 39 6.71 9.74 0.31
CA LEU A 39 6.38 10.75 -0.69
C LEU A 39 4.99 11.36 -0.46
N ASN A 40 4.05 10.56 0.05
CA ASN A 40 2.69 11.01 0.36
C ASN A 40 2.55 11.68 1.74
N VAL A 41 3.36 11.28 2.74
CA VAL A 41 3.25 11.75 4.15
C VAL A 41 4.25 12.86 4.48
N ALA A 42 5.50 12.76 4.04
CA ALA A 42 6.45 13.85 4.17
C ALA A 42 6.10 14.91 3.14
N ARG A 43 6.31 16.20 3.45
CA ARG A 43 6.11 17.37 2.58
C ARG A 43 7.10 17.36 1.39
N LEU A 44 7.13 16.27 0.65
CA LEU A 44 8.00 15.98 -0.48
C LEU A 44 7.49 16.62 -1.78
N ASP A 45 6.43 17.43 -1.72
CA ASP A 45 6.23 18.51 -2.67
C ASP A 45 7.58 19.23 -2.90
N PHE A 46 8.44 19.41 -1.87
CA PHE A 46 9.74 20.09 -2.01
C PHE A 46 10.89 19.26 -2.63
N CYS A 47 11.19 18.02 -2.19
CA CYS A 47 12.32 17.28 -2.78
C CYS A 47 11.97 16.59 -4.10
N VAL A 48 10.70 16.28 -4.37
CA VAL A 48 10.28 15.90 -5.73
C VAL A 48 10.48 17.11 -6.65
N THR A 49 10.10 18.32 -6.22
CA THR A 49 10.38 19.56 -6.96
C THR A 49 11.88 19.71 -7.28
N LEU A 50 12.79 19.57 -6.30
CA LEU A 50 14.24 19.65 -6.53
C LEU A 50 14.80 18.58 -7.48
N LEU A 51 14.26 17.35 -7.44
CA LEU A 51 14.68 16.28 -8.35
C LEU A 51 14.13 16.51 -9.77
N THR A 52 12.88 16.99 -9.88
CA THR A 52 12.24 17.35 -11.14
C THR A 52 12.83 18.59 -11.79
N GLU A 53 13.39 19.53 -11.03
CA GLU A 53 14.11 20.71 -11.56
C GLU A 53 15.39 20.34 -12.32
N ARG A 54 15.95 19.15 -12.08
CA ARG A 54 17.09 18.59 -12.83
C ARG A 54 16.66 17.83 -14.09
N LEU A 55 15.35 17.57 -14.24
CA LEU A 55 14.75 16.86 -15.35
C LEU A 55 14.11 17.87 -16.32
N SER A 56 13.96 17.50 -17.59
CA SER A 56 13.17 18.31 -18.50
C SER A 56 11.70 18.33 -18.04
N PRO A 57 10.95 19.42 -18.27
CA PRO A 57 9.59 19.58 -17.75
C PRO A 57 8.65 18.42 -18.08
N GLY A 58 8.81 17.81 -19.26
CA GLY A 58 8.01 16.66 -19.67
C GLY A 58 8.36 15.37 -18.93
N LEU A 59 9.64 15.14 -18.63
CA LEU A 59 10.07 13.93 -17.92
C LEU A 59 9.72 14.01 -16.42
N ALA A 60 9.81 15.20 -15.85
CA ALA A 60 9.31 15.51 -14.51
C ALA A 60 7.80 15.20 -14.38
N GLN A 61 7.00 15.71 -15.32
CA GLN A 61 5.55 15.47 -15.33
C GLN A 61 5.22 13.98 -15.50
N ALA A 62 5.90 13.29 -16.41
CA ALA A 62 5.70 11.85 -16.62
C ALA A 62 6.06 11.03 -15.38
N ALA A 63 7.16 11.36 -14.69
CA ALA A 63 7.57 10.70 -13.46
C ALA A 63 6.56 10.92 -12.33
N GLN A 64 6.05 12.13 -12.18
CA GLN A 64 5.02 12.47 -11.18
C GLN A 64 3.73 11.70 -11.44
N VAL A 65 3.20 11.75 -12.67
CA VAL A 65 2.01 10.98 -13.07
C VAL A 65 2.22 9.48 -12.85
N ALA A 66 3.38 8.93 -13.20
CA ALA A 66 3.70 7.52 -12.99
C ALA A 66 3.72 7.14 -11.50
N ALA A 67 4.32 7.98 -10.65
CA ALA A 67 4.34 7.77 -9.20
C ALA A 67 2.92 7.81 -8.60
N THR A 68 2.12 8.79 -9.01
CA THR A 68 0.71 8.92 -8.58
C THR A 68 -0.12 7.71 -9.02
N LEU A 69 0.04 7.26 -10.28
CA LEU A 69 -0.64 6.07 -10.79
C LEU A 69 -0.26 4.82 -10.01
N LEU A 70 1.03 4.64 -9.72
CA LEU A 70 1.51 3.50 -8.94
C LEU A 70 0.90 3.48 -7.53
N LEU A 71 0.78 4.65 -6.88
CA LEU A 71 0.09 4.81 -5.60
C LEU A 71 -1.39 4.42 -5.69
N VAL A 72 -2.11 4.87 -6.72
CA VAL A 72 -3.53 4.52 -6.92
C VAL A 72 -3.69 3.01 -7.14
N VAL A 73 -2.86 2.42 -8.00
CA VAL A 73 -2.87 0.96 -8.25
C VAL A 73 -2.57 0.19 -6.96
N PHE A 74 -1.60 0.64 -6.16
CA PHE A 74 -1.31 0.03 -4.87
C PHE A 74 -2.50 0.15 -3.90
N GLY A 75 -3.13 1.33 -3.82
CA GLY A 75 -4.33 1.54 -3.01
C GLY A 75 -5.47 0.60 -3.41
N LEU A 76 -5.71 0.43 -4.71
CA LEU A 76 -6.72 -0.50 -5.24
C LEU A 76 -6.40 -1.97 -4.89
N ALA A 77 -5.13 -2.38 -5.06
CA ALA A 77 -4.69 -3.73 -4.70
C ALA A 77 -4.84 -3.99 -3.19
N LEU A 78 -4.48 -3.01 -2.35
CA LEU A 78 -4.65 -3.08 -0.91
C LEU A 78 -6.13 -3.13 -0.51
N ALA A 79 -7.00 -2.35 -1.14
CA ALA A 79 -8.44 -2.39 -0.90
C ALA A 79 -9.04 -3.75 -1.31
N ALA A 80 -8.65 -4.31 -2.45
CA ALA A 80 -9.06 -5.64 -2.88
C ALA A 80 -8.57 -6.74 -1.91
N MET A 81 -7.33 -6.65 -1.45
CA MET A 81 -6.81 -7.54 -0.42
C MET A 81 -7.60 -7.43 0.88
N CYS A 82 -7.92 -6.22 1.35
CA CYS A 82 -8.75 -6.01 2.54
C CYS A 82 -10.16 -6.60 2.35
N TRP A 83 -10.74 -6.47 1.16
CA TRP A 83 -12.05 -7.04 0.86
C TRP A 83 -12.05 -8.57 0.98
N VAL A 84 -11.05 -9.24 0.42
CA VAL A 84 -10.90 -10.70 0.50
C VAL A 84 -10.53 -11.15 1.91
N TRP A 85 -9.66 -10.42 2.59
CA TRP A 85 -9.20 -10.77 3.94
C TRP A 85 -10.30 -10.60 4.99
N MET A 86 -11.04 -9.50 4.93
CA MET A 86 -12.13 -9.26 5.89
C MET A 86 -13.38 -10.05 5.52
N ASP A 87 -13.66 -10.24 4.22
CA ASP A 87 -14.85 -10.96 3.74
C ASP A 87 -16.16 -10.47 4.38
N PRO A 88 -16.55 -9.20 4.15
CA PRO A 88 -17.75 -8.62 4.73
C PRO A 88 -19.04 -9.32 4.27
N VAL A 89 -19.01 -9.96 3.09
CA VAL A 89 -20.15 -10.71 2.55
C VAL A 89 -20.30 -12.05 3.27
N GLY A 90 -19.20 -12.76 3.51
CA GLY A 90 -19.20 -14.02 4.24
C GLY A 90 -19.71 -13.88 5.67
N ILE A 91 -19.22 -12.89 6.42
CA ILE A 91 -19.71 -12.65 7.79
C ILE A 91 -21.19 -12.23 7.82
N ALA A 92 -21.66 -11.47 6.82
CA ALA A 92 -23.07 -11.11 6.72
C ALA A 92 -23.95 -12.33 6.37
N ALA A 93 -23.47 -13.23 5.50
CA ALA A 93 -24.15 -14.47 5.16
C ALA A 93 -24.25 -15.44 6.35
N ALA A 94 -23.26 -15.44 7.24
CA ALA A 94 -23.28 -16.13 8.53
C ALA A 94 -24.13 -15.42 9.60
N GLY A 95 -24.95 -14.44 9.22
CA GLY A 95 -25.82 -13.70 10.15
C GLY A 95 -25.05 -12.84 11.18
N PHE A 96 -23.81 -12.47 10.86
CA PHE A 96 -22.85 -11.82 11.77
C PHE A 96 -22.45 -12.68 12.99
N ASP A 97 -22.64 -14.00 12.94
CA ASP A 97 -22.07 -14.92 13.93
C ASP A 97 -20.60 -15.21 13.59
N ALA A 98 -19.71 -14.57 14.34
CA ALA A 98 -18.27 -14.71 14.15
C ALA A 98 -17.75 -16.14 14.38
N ARG A 99 -18.38 -16.93 15.26
CA ARG A 99 -17.95 -18.30 15.55
C ARG A 99 -18.39 -19.25 14.45
N GLU A 100 -19.63 -19.11 13.98
CA GLU A 100 -20.13 -19.88 12.85
C GLU A 100 -19.32 -19.56 11.58
N PHE A 101 -19.10 -18.28 11.30
CA PHE A 101 -18.28 -17.85 10.17
C PHE A 101 -16.86 -18.44 10.22
N ALA A 102 -16.18 -18.34 11.36
CA ALA A 102 -14.84 -18.90 11.53
C ALA A 102 -14.83 -20.44 11.35
N GLY A 103 -15.89 -21.13 11.80
CA GLY A 103 -16.02 -22.58 11.61
C GLY A 103 -16.23 -23.00 10.15
N GLN A 104 -16.86 -22.15 9.33
CA GLN A 104 -17.12 -22.42 7.92
C GLN A 104 -15.96 -22.00 7.00
N SER A 105 -15.31 -20.87 7.29
CA SER A 105 -14.32 -20.23 6.39
C SER A 105 -12.88 -20.31 6.87
N PHE A 106 -12.64 -20.74 8.12
CA PHE A 106 -11.36 -20.59 8.83
C PHE A 106 -10.87 -19.13 8.94
N ASN A 107 -11.76 -18.15 8.74
CA ASN A 107 -11.44 -16.74 8.96
C ASN A 107 -11.72 -16.36 10.42
N PHE A 108 -10.65 -16.27 11.23
CA PHE A 108 -10.75 -15.99 12.66
C PHE A 108 -10.75 -14.50 13.02
N LEU A 109 -10.63 -13.60 12.03
CA LEU A 109 -10.49 -12.15 12.23
C LEU A 109 -11.53 -11.56 13.20
N TYR A 110 -12.77 -12.04 13.13
CA TYR A 110 -13.90 -11.56 13.92
C TYR A 110 -13.98 -12.17 15.33
N THR A 111 -13.21 -13.23 15.60
CA THR A 111 -13.16 -13.91 16.91
C THR A 111 -11.92 -13.54 17.71
N GLU A 112 -10.87 -13.05 17.04
CA GLU A 112 -9.59 -12.73 17.67
C GLU A 112 -9.59 -11.40 18.43
N GLN A 113 -8.69 -11.34 19.41
CA GLN A 113 -8.45 -10.19 20.27
C GLN A 113 -6.95 -9.89 20.34
N THR A 114 -6.59 -8.62 20.47
CA THR A 114 -5.21 -8.20 20.67
C THR A 114 -4.67 -8.65 22.04
N GLN A 115 -3.39 -8.98 22.13
CA GLN A 115 -2.81 -9.60 23.34
C GLN A 115 -2.73 -8.65 24.55
N THR A 116 -2.45 -7.37 24.30
CA THR A 116 -2.25 -6.39 25.38
C THR A 116 -3.55 -5.71 25.78
N LEU A 117 -4.25 -5.11 24.81
CA LEU A 117 -5.45 -4.31 25.07
C LEU A 117 -6.74 -5.14 25.08
N ARG A 118 -6.69 -6.40 24.60
CA ARG A 118 -7.87 -7.26 24.43
C ARG A 118 -8.98 -6.53 23.68
N TRP A 119 -8.60 -5.92 22.57
CA TRP A 119 -9.52 -5.30 21.64
C TRP A 119 -9.79 -6.24 20.47
N PRO A 120 -11.00 -6.23 19.88
CA PRO A 120 -11.29 -7.05 18.71
C PRO A 120 -10.33 -6.72 17.57
N THR A 121 -9.65 -7.72 17.04
CA THR A 121 -8.64 -7.52 15.99
C THR A 121 -9.22 -6.82 14.78
N TRP A 122 -10.44 -7.20 14.36
CA TRP A 122 -11.13 -6.60 13.22
C TRP A 122 -11.33 -5.08 13.35
N VAL A 123 -11.56 -4.56 14.56
CA VAL A 123 -11.74 -3.10 14.79
C VAL A 123 -10.44 -2.37 14.53
N VAL A 124 -9.33 -2.91 15.03
CA VAL A 124 -8.00 -2.33 14.79
C VAL A 124 -7.65 -2.42 13.31
N SER A 125 -7.95 -3.56 12.68
CA SER A 125 -7.68 -3.80 11.26
C SER A 125 -8.42 -2.85 10.32
N LEU A 126 -9.53 -2.22 10.75
CA LEU A 126 -10.26 -1.22 9.93
C LEU A 126 -9.42 -0.02 9.52
N VAL A 127 -8.31 0.25 10.20
CA VAL A 127 -7.36 1.29 9.76
C VAL A 127 -6.85 1.04 8.34
N LEU A 128 -6.67 -0.22 7.94
CA LEU A 128 -6.14 -0.60 6.63
C LEU A 128 -7.10 -0.29 5.47
N PRO A 129 -8.38 -0.72 5.47
CA PRO A 129 -9.32 -0.35 4.42
C PRO A 129 -9.63 1.15 4.41
N LEU A 130 -9.66 1.82 5.57
CA LEU A 130 -9.84 3.28 5.60
C LEU A 130 -8.65 4.00 4.96
N PHE A 131 -7.44 3.56 5.27
CA PHE A 131 -6.21 4.10 4.68
C PHE A 131 -6.15 3.85 3.16
N SER A 132 -6.52 2.67 2.69
CA SER A 132 -6.51 2.36 1.25
C SER A 132 -7.52 3.21 0.47
N VAL A 133 -8.74 3.39 0.99
CA VAL A 133 -9.75 4.27 0.37
C VAL A 133 -9.26 5.72 0.33
N SER A 134 -8.73 6.22 1.44
CA SER A 134 -8.15 7.57 1.50
C SER A 134 -7.03 7.74 0.47
N MET A 135 -6.09 6.80 0.39
CA MET A 135 -5.00 6.81 -0.59
C MET A 135 -5.52 6.84 -2.03
N ILE A 136 -6.55 6.06 -2.36
CA ILE A 136 -7.17 6.07 -3.70
C ILE A 136 -7.77 7.44 -4.00
N ILE A 137 -8.55 8.00 -3.07
CA ILE A 137 -9.19 9.32 -3.25
C ILE A 137 -8.13 10.41 -3.47
N HIS A 138 -7.09 10.45 -2.64
CA HIS A 138 -5.99 11.40 -2.77
C HIS A 138 -5.21 11.20 -4.07
N GLY A 139 -4.86 9.96 -4.40
CA GLY A 139 -4.14 9.66 -5.64
C GLY A 139 -4.93 10.03 -6.89
N LEU A 140 -6.24 9.80 -6.91
CA LEU A 140 -7.11 10.23 -8.01
C LEU A 140 -7.22 11.75 -8.11
N ALA A 141 -7.32 12.46 -6.98
CA ALA A 141 -7.31 13.92 -6.96
C ALA A 141 -5.99 14.49 -7.51
N ASN A 142 -4.86 13.98 -7.03
CA ASN A 142 -3.54 14.38 -7.52
C ASN A 142 -3.37 14.08 -9.01
N LEU A 143 -3.85 12.93 -9.49
CA LEU A 143 -3.78 12.56 -10.90
C LEU A 143 -4.61 13.52 -11.77
N ALA A 144 -5.78 13.95 -11.29
CA ALA A 144 -6.61 14.93 -11.99
C ALA A 144 -5.93 16.31 -12.11
N GLU A 145 -5.21 16.74 -11.07
CA GLU A 145 -4.39 17.96 -11.07
C GLU A 145 -3.18 17.83 -12.03
N ASP A 146 -2.43 16.73 -11.95
CA ASP A 146 -1.23 16.46 -12.77
C ASP A 146 -1.58 16.40 -14.28
N LEU A 147 -2.76 15.88 -14.61
CA LEU A 147 -3.31 15.82 -15.97
C LEU A 147 -3.98 17.13 -16.41
N LYS A 148 -4.00 18.17 -15.55
CA LYS A 148 -4.62 19.48 -15.81
C LYS A 148 -6.12 19.39 -16.12
N LEU A 149 -6.80 18.37 -15.61
CA LEU A 149 -8.25 18.20 -15.76
C LEU A 149 -9.03 19.12 -14.83
N VAL A 150 -8.41 19.54 -13.73
CA VAL A 150 -8.98 20.45 -12.73
C VAL A 150 -7.96 21.58 -12.45
N PRO A 151 -8.41 22.84 -12.27
CA PRO A 151 -7.51 23.92 -11.87
C PRO A 151 -6.87 23.61 -10.52
N ALA A 152 -5.56 23.83 -10.38
CA ALA A 152 -4.87 23.65 -9.11
C ALA A 152 -5.55 24.50 -8.02
N PRO A 153 -5.89 23.92 -6.85
CA PRO A 153 -6.48 24.68 -5.76
C PRO A 153 -5.56 25.84 -5.39
N THR A 154 -6.13 27.02 -5.14
CA THR A 154 -5.40 28.11 -4.50
C THR A 154 -5.07 27.68 -3.06
N ARG A 155 -3.96 26.96 -2.87
CA ARG A 155 -3.46 26.62 -1.55
C ARG A 155 -3.08 27.93 -0.86
N VAL A 156 -3.83 28.33 0.17
CA VAL A 156 -3.46 29.48 1.00
C VAL A 156 -2.11 29.15 1.61
N GLY A 157 -1.05 29.76 1.06
CA GLY A 157 0.31 29.55 1.52
C GLY A 157 0.43 30.00 2.97
N LEU A 158 1.14 29.21 3.77
CA LEU A 158 1.57 29.57 5.13
C LEU A 158 2.36 30.90 5.19
N ALA A 159 2.71 31.51 4.06
CA ALA A 159 3.27 32.85 3.95
C ALA A 159 2.38 33.96 4.54
N SER A 160 1.07 33.73 4.78
CA SER A 160 0.25 34.69 5.54
C SER A 160 0.62 34.79 7.03
N ALA A 161 1.49 33.91 7.55
CA ALA A 161 1.97 33.97 8.92
C ALA A 161 3.25 34.80 9.11
N GLU A 162 3.91 35.23 8.04
CA GLU A 162 5.11 36.09 8.12
C GLU A 162 4.79 37.59 8.10
N GLY A 163 3.51 37.96 8.03
CA GLY A 163 3.02 39.35 8.01
C GLY A 163 2.77 39.97 9.39
N VAL A 164 3.42 39.50 10.46
CA VAL A 164 3.38 40.14 11.78
C VAL A 164 4.79 40.39 12.27
N SER A 165 5.37 41.53 11.87
CA SER A 165 6.32 42.38 12.62
C SER A 165 6.51 43.69 11.87
#